data_AF-A0A1Q6R4C2-F1
#
_entry.id   AF-A0A1Q6R4C2-F1
#
_cell.length_a   1.000
_cell.length_b   1.000
_cell.length_c   1.000
_cell.angle_alpha   90.00
_cell.angle_beta   90.00
_cell.angle_gamma   90.00
#
_symmetry.space_group_name_H-M   'P 1'
#
loop_
_entity.id
_entity.type
_entity.pdbx_description
1 polymer ?
#
loop_
_entity_poly.entity_id
_entity_poly.type
_entity_poly.pdbx_seq_one_letter_code
_entity_poly.pdbx_strand_id
1 'polypeptide(L)'
;MYKAKGTKLALSMEMFEADNQSKLNNFLADTLSEENFLAASRPWPNYRTDYAPLVNFAKEKKMPVIAANVPRFLAAHVAKNNASTEGVEAQYQQWLPKHTYAPEGAYKEKFYAQMSSPAAPMKMPPQRLAAVYAAQCLKDDKMAESIAAFADAHQNMQILHINGCFHSDAHLGTAQKLEALRPELKVAVITPLERKQKGEKPAGDFVVWFDRK
;
A
#
# COMPACT_ATOMS: atom_id res chain seq x y z
N MET A 1 5.33 15.38 -10.65
CA MET A 1 3.86 15.21 -10.71
C MET A 1 3.10 16.43 -10.17
N TYR A 2 3.33 16.88 -8.93
CA TYR A 2 2.61 18.04 -8.36
C TYR A 2 2.66 19.29 -9.25
N LYS A 3 3.83 19.66 -9.80
CA LYS A 3 3.96 20.79 -10.75
C LYS A 3 2.98 20.72 -11.94
N ALA A 4 2.60 19.52 -12.39
CA ALA A 4 1.70 19.33 -13.52
C ALA A 4 0.21 19.22 -13.13
N LYS A 5 -0.10 18.76 -11.91
CA LYS A 5 -1.48 18.51 -11.46
C LYS A 5 -1.99 19.47 -10.39
N GLY A 6 -1.09 20.17 -9.70
CA GLY A 6 -1.40 21.05 -8.57
C GLY A 6 -2.24 20.34 -7.51
N THR A 7 -3.32 20.98 -7.10
CA THR A 7 -4.27 20.48 -6.11
C THR A 7 -5.11 19.28 -6.59
N LYS A 8 -5.02 18.90 -7.87
CA LYS A 8 -5.66 17.69 -8.43
C LYS A 8 -4.80 16.44 -8.24
N LEU A 9 -3.89 16.42 -7.26
CA LEU A 9 -3.05 15.28 -6.93
C LEU A 9 -3.32 14.88 -5.47
N ALA A 10 -3.64 13.60 -5.26
CA ALA A 10 -3.70 12.98 -3.94
C ALA A 10 -2.52 12.04 -3.75
N LEU A 11 -2.06 11.92 -2.50
CA LEU A 11 -1.08 10.92 -2.08
C LEU A 11 -1.82 9.73 -1.45
N SER A 12 -1.41 8.52 -1.75
CA SER A 12 -1.89 7.30 -1.10
C SER A 12 -0.69 6.51 -0.60
N MET A 13 -0.75 5.94 0.60
CA MET A 13 0.43 5.34 1.23
C MET A 13 0.10 4.00 1.88
N GLU A 14 0.85 2.96 1.51
CA GLU A 14 0.84 1.64 2.19
C GLU A 14 1.19 1.76 3.68
N MET A 15 2.04 2.73 4.02
CA MET A 15 2.61 2.90 5.35
C MET A 15 1.57 3.32 6.40
N PHE A 16 0.39 3.78 5.97
CA PHE A 16 -0.70 4.19 6.84
C PHE A 16 -1.87 3.23 6.74
N GLU A 17 -2.34 2.80 7.91
CA GLU A 17 -3.48 1.91 8.08
C GLU A 17 -4.79 2.70 8.06
N ALA A 18 -5.83 2.17 7.40
CA ALA A 18 -7.09 2.87 7.16
C ALA A 18 -7.79 3.36 8.44
N ASP A 19 -7.61 2.68 9.57
CA ASP A 19 -8.15 3.09 10.88
C ASP A 19 -7.48 4.35 11.45
N ASN A 20 -6.39 4.81 10.83
CA ASN A 20 -5.70 6.05 11.18
C ASN A 20 -6.03 7.21 10.24
N GLN A 21 -6.94 7.05 9.27
CA GLN A 21 -7.29 8.09 8.32
C GLN A 21 -7.72 9.41 9.00
N SER A 22 -8.52 9.34 10.08
CA SER A 22 -8.95 10.54 10.81
C SER A 22 -7.78 11.27 11.48
N LYS A 23 -6.84 10.52 12.07
CA LYS A 23 -5.65 11.06 12.73
C LYS A 23 -4.72 11.72 11.70
N LEU A 24 -4.55 11.08 10.54
CA LEU A 24 -3.81 11.62 9.41
C LEU A 24 -4.45 12.92 8.90
N ASN A 25 -5.78 12.93 8.71
CA ASN A 25 -6.50 14.14 8.29
C ASN A 25 -6.32 15.29 9.29
N ASN A 26 -6.40 15.01 10.60
CA ASN A 26 -6.20 16.03 11.63
C ASN A 26 -4.75 16.57 11.63
N PHE A 27 -3.77 15.71 11.40
CA PHE A 27 -2.38 16.14 11.25
C PHE A 27 -2.18 17.05 10.04
N LEU A 28 -2.77 16.69 8.89
CA LEU A 28 -2.73 17.50 7.66
C LEU A 28 -3.48 18.84 7.82
N ALA A 29 -4.47 18.90 8.70
CA ALA A 29 -5.27 20.09 8.96
C ALA A 29 -4.73 20.98 10.10
N ASP A 30 -3.54 20.67 10.64
CA ASP A 30 -2.93 21.37 11.79
C ASP A 30 -3.75 21.29 13.09
N THR A 31 -4.73 20.37 13.18
CA THR A 31 -5.54 20.14 14.39
C THR A 31 -4.96 19.05 15.30
N LEU A 32 -3.91 18.35 14.85
CA LEU A 32 -3.13 17.39 15.63
C LEU A 32 -1.64 17.68 15.41
N SER A 33 -0.87 17.82 16.49
CA SER A 33 0.59 18.00 16.39
C SER A 33 1.25 16.75 15.80
N GLU A 34 2.44 16.90 15.21
CA GLU A 34 3.18 15.74 14.68
C GLU A 34 3.46 14.73 15.79
N GLU A 35 3.88 15.18 16.97
CA GLU A 35 4.13 14.30 18.12
C GLU A 35 2.89 13.47 18.48
N ASN A 36 1.73 14.10 18.63
CA ASN A 36 0.49 13.41 18.96
C ASN A 36 0.01 12.51 17.81
N PHE A 37 0.21 12.93 16.57
CA PHE A 37 -0.07 12.11 15.40
C PHE A 37 0.76 10.82 15.41
N LEU A 38 2.06 10.91 15.63
CA LEU A 38 2.93 9.72 15.65
C LEU A 38 2.65 8.81 16.84
N ALA A 39 2.33 9.38 18.00
CA ALA A 39 1.92 8.61 19.18
C ALA A 39 0.63 7.81 18.93
N ALA A 40 -0.31 8.36 18.15
CA ALA A 40 -1.64 7.78 17.96
C ALA A 40 -1.83 6.96 16.67
N SER A 41 -0.97 7.11 15.66
CA SER A 41 -1.17 6.55 14.30
C SER A 41 -0.32 5.30 13.99
N ARG A 42 0.52 4.85 14.92
CA ARG A 42 1.39 3.67 14.77
C ARG A 42 2.18 3.69 13.44
N PRO A 43 2.89 4.78 13.09
CA PRO A 43 3.65 4.85 11.85
C PRO A 43 4.75 3.78 11.81
N TRP A 44 5.30 3.53 10.62
CA TRP A 44 6.46 2.64 10.50
C TRP A 44 7.69 3.23 11.21
N PRO A 45 8.63 2.41 11.74
CA PRO A 45 9.77 2.90 12.51
C PRO A 45 10.64 3.93 11.79
N ASN A 46 10.73 3.83 10.46
CA ASN A 46 11.48 4.72 9.58
C ASN A 46 10.67 5.93 9.08
N TYR A 47 9.50 6.22 9.65
CA TYR A 47 8.64 7.32 9.19
C TYR A 47 9.36 8.66 9.09
N ARG A 48 10.08 9.05 10.14
CA ARG A 48 10.70 10.38 10.21
C ARG A 48 11.68 10.63 9.07
N THR A 49 12.41 9.61 8.65
CA THR A 49 13.43 9.72 7.60
C THR A 49 12.84 9.49 6.21
N ASP A 50 11.99 8.48 6.05
CA ASP A 50 11.67 7.94 4.73
C ASP A 50 10.32 8.45 4.20
N TYR A 51 9.39 8.83 5.10
CA TYR A 51 8.00 9.10 4.73
C TYR A 51 7.48 10.48 5.17
N ALA A 52 7.98 11.03 6.27
CA ALA A 52 7.62 12.36 6.76
C ALA A 52 7.81 13.46 5.71
N PRO A 53 8.88 13.45 4.86
CA PRO A 53 9.00 14.45 3.79
C PRO A 53 7.83 14.45 2.81
N LEU A 54 7.28 13.28 2.47
CA LEU A 54 6.12 13.16 1.57
C LEU A 54 4.84 13.68 2.24
N VAL A 55 4.62 13.32 3.50
CA VAL A 55 3.42 13.74 4.25
C VAL A 55 3.44 15.24 4.54
N ASN A 56 4.58 15.79 4.96
CA ASN A 56 4.74 17.22 5.21
C ASN A 56 4.63 18.04 3.91
N PHE A 57 5.14 17.53 2.79
CA PHE A 57 4.90 18.14 1.49
C PHE A 57 3.41 18.14 1.13
N ALA A 58 2.71 17.02 1.31
CA ALA A 58 1.27 16.95 1.08
C ALA A 58 0.50 17.92 1.96
N LYS A 59 0.87 18.03 3.24
CA LYS A 59 0.32 19.00 4.20
C LYS A 59 0.50 20.44 3.74
N GLU A 60 1.74 20.85 3.43
CA GLU A 60 2.07 22.20 2.95
C GLU A 60 1.27 22.56 1.68
N LYS A 61 1.10 21.59 0.78
CA LYS A 61 0.38 21.75 -0.49
C LYS A 61 -1.13 21.51 -0.40
N LYS A 62 -1.65 21.24 0.79
CA LYS A 62 -3.07 20.91 1.04
C LYS A 62 -3.57 19.76 0.16
N MET A 63 -2.71 18.78 -0.09
CA MET A 63 -3.05 17.56 -0.82
C MET A 63 -3.71 16.56 0.14
N PRO A 64 -4.78 15.87 -0.30
CA PRO A 64 -5.30 14.73 0.44
C PRO A 64 -4.25 13.62 0.54
N VAL A 65 -4.19 12.96 1.71
CA VAL A 65 -3.39 11.75 1.91
C VAL A 65 -4.29 10.60 2.35
N ILE A 66 -4.23 9.48 1.63
CA ILE A 66 -5.04 8.29 1.86
C ILE A 66 -4.21 7.28 2.66
N ALA A 67 -4.73 6.87 3.81
CA ALA A 67 -4.24 5.75 4.58
C ALA A 67 -4.77 4.45 3.95
N ALA A 68 -3.96 3.84 3.10
CA ALA A 68 -4.46 2.85 2.14
C ALA A 68 -4.55 1.43 2.72
N ASN A 69 -3.70 1.09 3.69
CA ASN A 69 -3.47 -0.30 4.04
C ASN A 69 -4.46 -0.80 5.10
N VAL A 70 -4.62 -2.11 5.18
CA VAL A 70 -5.37 -2.74 6.27
C VAL A 70 -4.62 -2.58 7.59
N PRO A 71 -5.30 -2.38 8.73
CA PRO A 71 -4.68 -2.46 10.04
C PRO A 71 -3.85 -3.74 10.19
N ARG A 72 -2.57 -3.62 10.60
CA ARG A 72 -1.62 -4.74 10.57
C ARG A 72 -2.08 -5.94 11.40
N PHE A 73 -2.83 -5.69 12.47
CA PHE A 73 -3.34 -6.75 13.33
C PHE A 73 -4.40 -7.61 12.63
N LEU A 74 -5.15 -7.06 11.67
CA LEU A 74 -6.10 -7.82 10.85
C LEU A 74 -5.38 -8.70 9.82
N ALA A 75 -4.34 -8.18 9.16
CA ALA A 75 -3.50 -9.02 8.31
C ALA A 75 -2.81 -10.13 9.12
N ALA A 76 -2.33 -9.82 10.32
CA ALA A 76 -1.76 -10.81 11.23
C ALA A 76 -2.80 -11.85 11.70
N HIS A 77 -4.05 -11.44 11.91
CA HIS A 77 -5.17 -12.34 12.22
C HIS A 77 -5.36 -13.36 11.09
N VAL A 78 -5.48 -12.90 9.84
CA VAL A 78 -5.64 -13.78 8.67
C VAL A 78 -4.46 -14.74 8.52
N ALA A 79 -3.23 -14.26 8.74
CA ALA A 79 -2.03 -15.10 8.68
C ALA A 79 -1.99 -16.19 9.78
N LYS A 80 -2.57 -15.92 10.95
CA LYS A 80 -2.61 -16.86 12.09
C LYS A 80 -3.79 -17.83 12.02
N ASN A 81 -4.90 -17.41 11.42
CA ASN A 81 -6.16 -18.15 11.38
C ASN A 81 -6.41 -18.79 10.00
N ASN A 82 -5.37 -19.36 9.38
CA ASN A 82 -5.47 -20.12 8.13
C ASN A 82 -6.25 -19.39 7.01
N ALA A 83 -5.87 -18.15 6.74
CA ALA A 83 -6.51 -17.29 5.73
C ALA A 83 -7.96 -16.85 6.04
N SER A 84 -8.45 -17.08 7.25
CA SER A 84 -9.80 -16.70 7.67
C SER A 84 -9.86 -15.34 8.38
N THR A 85 -10.94 -14.60 8.14
CA THR A 85 -11.33 -13.40 8.91
C THR A 85 -12.32 -13.72 10.03
N GLU A 86 -12.69 -15.00 10.22
CA GLU A 86 -13.55 -15.42 11.32
C GLU A 86 -12.94 -15.04 12.68
N GLY A 87 -13.77 -14.60 13.60
CA GLY A 87 -13.33 -14.13 14.92
C GLY A 87 -12.80 -12.69 14.94
N VAL A 88 -12.74 -11.98 13.81
CA VAL A 88 -12.53 -10.53 13.82
C VAL A 88 -13.75 -9.84 14.44
N GLU A 89 -13.53 -9.10 15.52
CA GLU A 89 -14.58 -8.36 16.22
C GLU A 89 -15.33 -7.40 15.28
N ALA A 90 -16.64 -7.26 15.49
CA ALA A 90 -17.51 -6.47 14.62
C ALA A 90 -17.01 -5.03 14.41
N GLN A 91 -16.45 -4.39 15.44
CA GLN A 91 -15.92 -3.02 15.36
C GLN A 91 -14.77 -2.86 14.35
N TYR A 92 -14.03 -3.93 14.06
CA TYR A 92 -12.89 -3.89 13.14
C TYR A 92 -13.24 -4.33 11.71
N GLN A 93 -14.42 -4.92 11.49
CA GLN A 93 -14.82 -5.42 10.17
C GLN A 93 -14.89 -4.31 9.11
N GLN A 94 -15.20 -3.07 9.50
CA GLN A 94 -15.20 -1.91 8.62
C GLN A 94 -13.84 -1.63 7.94
N TRP A 95 -12.74 -2.14 8.52
CA TRP A 95 -11.39 -1.96 7.98
C TRP A 95 -10.93 -3.13 7.11
N LEU A 96 -11.65 -4.23 7.11
CA LEU A 96 -11.43 -5.29 6.13
C LEU A 96 -11.87 -4.81 4.73
N PRO A 97 -11.24 -5.32 3.67
CA PRO A 97 -11.75 -5.11 2.31
C PRO A 97 -13.09 -5.83 2.13
N LYS A 98 -13.99 -5.25 1.33
CA LYS A 98 -15.28 -5.85 0.98
C LYS A 98 -15.11 -7.05 0.05
N HIS A 99 -14.14 -6.97 -0.85
CA HIS A 99 -13.77 -8.02 -1.77
C HIS A 99 -12.37 -8.49 -1.41
N THR A 100 -12.26 -9.73 -0.90
CA THR A 100 -10.97 -10.38 -0.69
C THR A 100 -10.81 -11.50 -1.71
N TYR A 101 -9.71 -11.49 -2.45
CA TYR A 101 -9.36 -12.58 -3.33
C TYR A 101 -7.86 -12.86 -3.29
N ALA A 102 -7.51 -14.13 -3.17
CA ALA A 102 -6.14 -14.63 -3.27
C ALA A 102 -6.01 -15.41 -4.58
N PRO A 103 -5.78 -14.71 -5.72
CA PRO A 103 -5.70 -15.37 -7.02
C PRO A 103 -4.58 -16.40 -7.07
N GLU A 104 -4.81 -17.49 -7.80
CA GLU A 104 -3.73 -18.31 -8.34
C GLU A 104 -2.99 -17.55 -9.47
N GLY A 105 -1.87 -18.10 -9.94
CA GLY A 105 -1.11 -17.57 -11.07
C GLY A 105 0.07 -16.69 -10.67
N ALA A 106 0.46 -15.77 -11.57
CA ALA A 106 1.75 -15.09 -11.53
C ALA A 106 2.08 -14.40 -10.19
N TYR A 107 1.08 -13.80 -9.52
CA TYR A 107 1.32 -13.15 -8.23
C TYR A 107 1.65 -14.13 -7.12
N LYS A 108 0.89 -15.23 -7.03
CA LYS A 108 1.16 -16.31 -6.07
C LYS A 108 2.48 -16.99 -6.35
N GLU A 109 2.77 -17.31 -7.61
CA GLU A 109 4.05 -17.91 -8.03
C GLU A 109 5.23 -17.01 -7.64
N LYS A 110 5.16 -15.71 -7.93
CA LYS A 110 6.15 -14.72 -7.52
C LYS A 110 6.34 -14.68 -6.00
N PHE A 111 5.23 -14.71 -5.25
CA PHE A 111 5.26 -14.69 -3.78
C PHE A 111 5.91 -15.94 -3.20
N TYR A 112 5.51 -17.12 -3.69
CA TYR A 112 6.04 -18.40 -3.24
C TYR A 112 7.51 -18.54 -3.58
N ALA A 113 7.94 -18.08 -4.77
CA ALA A 113 9.33 -18.05 -5.17
C ALA A 113 10.18 -17.14 -4.25
N GLN A 114 9.69 -15.93 -3.92
CA GLN A 114 10.39 -15.03 -3.01
C GLN A 114 10.49 -15.61 -1.59
N MET A 115 9.41 -16.16 -1.06
CA MET A 115 9.36 -16.74 0.29
C MET A 115 10.11 -18.07 0.42
N SER A 116 10.41 -18.74 -0.70
CA SER A 116 11.22 -19.95 -0.75
C SER A 116 12.69 -19.67 -1.12
N SER A 117 13.04 -18.41 -1.40
CA SER A 117 14.39 -18.03 -1.79
C SER A 117 15.37 -18.10 -0.60
N PRO A 118 16.69 -18.22 -0.84
CA PRO A 118 17.69 -18.17 0.22
C PRO A 118 17.70 -16.85 1.01
N ALA A 119 17.20 -15.77 0.41
CA ALA A 119 17.08 -14.45 1.03
C ALA A 119 15.77 -14.30 1.85
N ALA A 120 14.91 -15.32 1.88
CA ALA A 120 13.69 -15.28 2.66
C ALA A 120 14.03 -15.17 4.16
N PRO A 121 13.34 -14.29 4.91
CA PRO A 121 13.65 -14.07 6.33
C PRO A 121 13.39 -15.30 7.20
N MET A 122 12.56 -16.25 6.74
CA MET A 122 12.28 -17.51 7.44
C MET A 122 11.72 -18.56 6.48
N LYS A 123 12.16 -19.82 6.60
CA LYS A 123 11.51 -20.96 5.94
C LYS A 123 10.18 -21.27 6.62
N MET A 124 9.10 -21.35 5.84
CA MET A 124 7.74 -21.59 6.35
C MET A 124 7.18 -22.92 5.81
N PRO A 125 6.40 -23.67 6.62
CA PRO A 125 5.68 -24.82 6.12
C PRO A 125 4.59 -24.39 5.10
N PRO A 126 4.18 -25.24 4.15
CA PRO A 126 3.28 -24.87 3.06
C PRO A 126 1.96 -24.23 3.49
N GLN A 127 1.35 -24.74 4.57
CA GLN A 127 0.10 -24.21 5.13
C GLN A 127 0.28 -22.77 5.64
N ARG A 128 1.38 -22.51 6.34
CA ARG A 128 1.71 -21.16 6.82
C ARG A 128 2.03 -20.23 5.66
N LEU A 129 2.69 -20.72 4.62
CA LEU A 129 2.96 -19.93 3.42
C LEU A 129 1.67 -19.48 2.73
N ALA A 130 0.68 -20.38 2.60
CA ALA A 130 -0.63 -20.05 2.05
C ALA A 130 -1.38 -19.00 2.91
N ALA A 131 -1.36 -19.13 4.23
CA ALA A 131 -2.00 -18.16 5.13
C ALA A 131 -1.32 -16.78 5.07
N VAL A 132 0.01 -16.72 4.97
CA VAL A 132 0.74 -15.46 4.81
C VAL A 132 0.49 -14.85 3.42
N TYR A 133 0.37 -15.67 2.37
CA TYR A 133 -0.05 -15.20 1.05
C TYR A 133 -1.46 -14.59 1.07
N ALA A 134 -2.41 -15.21 1.77
CA ALA A 134 -3.74 -14.65 1.95
C ALA A 134 -3.71 -13.31 2.71
N ALA A 135 -2.87 -13.18 3.74
CA ALA A 135 -2.68 -11.93 4.45
C ALA A 135 -2.00 -10.84 3.58
N GLN A 136 -1.08 -11.23 2.68
CA GLN A 136 -0.50 -10.35 1.67
C GLN A 136 -1.60 -9.84 0.73
N CYS A 137 -2.43 -10.75 0.20
CA CYS A 137 -3.56 -10.42 -0.66
C CYS A 137 -4.57 -9.50 0.04
N LEU A 138 -4.85 -9.71 1.33
CA LEU A 138 -5.75 -8.85 2.12
C LEU A 138 -5.26 -7.39 2.17
N LYS A 139 -3.94 -7.19 2.32
CA LYS A 139 -3.34 -5.85 2.26
C LYS A 139 -3.55 -5.21 0.89
N ASP A 140 -3.27 -5.97 -0.17
CA ASP A 140 -3.45 -5.48 -1.53
C ASP A 140 -4.90 -5.15 -1.86
N ASP A 141 -5.85 -5.97 -1.41
CA ASP A 141 -7.29 -5.72 -1.58
C ASP A 141 -7.68 -4.42 -0.89
N LYS A 142 -7.23 -4.23 0.37
CA LYS A 142 -7.56 -3.01 1.10
C LYS A 142 -6.94 -1.76 0.50
N MET A 143 -5.70 -1.84 0.03
CA MET A 143 -5.06 -0.73 -0.67
C MET A 143 -5.78 -0.39 -1.96
N ALA A 144 -6.12 -1.39 -2.77
CA ALA A 144 -6.87 -1.20 -4.01
C ALA A 144 -8.26 -0.58 -3.75
N GLU A 145 -9.00 -1.07 -2.76
CA GLU A 145 -10.30 -0.51 -2.38
C GLU A 145 -10.19 0.91 -1.85
N SER A 146 -9.16 1.23 -1.07
CA SER A 146 -8.94 2.59 -0.54
C SER A 146 -8.64 3.58 -1.68
N ILE A 147 -7.86 3.17 -2.68
CA ILE A 147 -7.59 3.96 -3.88
C ILE A 147 -8.87 4.11 -4.72
N ALA A 148 -9.60 3.02 -4.95
CA ALA A 148 -10.83 3.04 -5.75
C ALA A 148 -11.90 3.92 -5.12
N ALA A 149 -12.13 3.80 -3.80
CA ALA A 149 -13.10 4.62 -3.07
C ALA A 149 -12.77 6.12 -3.17
N PHE A 150 -11.49 6.48 -3.08
CA PHE A 150 -11.08 7.88 -3.27
C PHE A 150 -11.27 8.33 -4.72
N ALA A 151 -10.89 7.52 -5.70
CA ALA A 151 -11.07 7.84 -7.11
C ALA A 151 -12.55 8.06 -7.45
N ASP A 152 -13.44 7.22 -6.92
CA ASP A 152 -14.88 7.32 -7.10
C ASP A 152 -15.44 8.64 -6.54
N ALA A 153 -15.01 9.01 -5.32
CA ALA A 153 -15.43 10.26 -4.67
C ALA A 153 -14.80 11.52 -5.29
N HIS A 154 -13.69 11.38 -6.03
CA HIS A 154 -12.88 12.49 -6.54
C HIS A 154 -12.50 12.30 -8.02
N GLN A 155 -13.50 12.20 -8.90
CA GLN A 155 -13.40 11.91 -10.34
C GLN A 155 -12.38 12.74 -11.17
N ASN A 156 -11.89 13.86 -10.64
CA ASN A 156 -10.96 14.78 -11.32
C ASN A 156 -9.56 14.83 -10.68
N MET A 157 -9.24 13.88 -9.79
CA MET A 157 -7.95 13.81 -9.12
C MET A 157 -7.11 12.66 -9.63
N GLN A 158 -5.81 12.90 -9.77
CA GLN A 158 -4.83 11.84 -9.94
C GLN A 158 -4.35 11.37 -8.57
N ILE A 159 -4.17 10.07 -8.40
CA ILE A 159 -3.66 9.47 -7.15
C ILE A 159 -2.23 8.98 -7.42
N LEU A 160 -1.29 9.38 -6.57
CA LEU A 160 0.04 8.77 -6.50
C LEU A 160 0.06 7.83 -5.29
N HIS A 161 0.11 6.53 -5.54
CA HIS A 161 0.21 5.52 -4.50
C HIS A 161 1.66 5.11 -4.28
N ILE A 162 2.12 5.15 -3.02
CA ILE A 162 3.46 4.75 -2.59
C ILE A 162 3.34 3.43 -1.83
N ASN A 163 3.97 2.39 -2.36
CA ASN A 163 4.02 1.05 -1.78
C ASN A 163 5.38 0.38 -2.03
N GLY A 164 5.61 -0.74 -1.36
CA GLY A 164 6.69 -1.65 -1.69
C GLY A 164 6.48 -2.26 -3.09
N CYS A 165 7.57 -2.45 -3.84
CA CYS A 165 7.52 -2.89 -5.25
C CYS A 165 6.74 -4.19 -5.44
N PHE A 166 6.74 -5.09 -4.45
CA PHE A 166 5.98 -6.34 -4.52
C PHE A 166 4.46 -6.14 -4.70
N HIS A 167 3.93 -4.99 -4.30
CA HIS A 167 2.51 -4.65 -4.38
C HIS A 167 2.10 -4.00 -5.73
N SER A 168 3.02 -3.78 -6.67
CA SER A 168 2.72 -3.09 -7.93
C SER A 168 3.53 -3.56 -9.14
N ASP A 169 4.73 -4.09 -8.94
CA ASP A 169 5.59 -4.60 -10.00
C ASP A 169 4.86 -5.61 -10.91
N ALA A 170 5.01 -5.41 -12.21
CA ALA A 170 4.38 -6.16 -13.29
C ALA A 170 2.84 -6.13 -13.26
N HIS A 171 2.26 -5.05 -12.71
CA HIS A 171 0.82 -4.91 -12.49
C HIS A 171 0.24 -6.03 -11.62
N LEU A 172 1.03 -6.55 -10.68
CA LEU A 172 0.58 -7.56 -9.72
C LEU A 172 0.25 -6.93 -8.36
N GLY A 173 -0.45 -7.67 -7.49
CA GLY A 173 -0.80 -7.20 -6.14
C GLY A 173 -1.87 -6.12 -6.15
N THR A 174 -1.57 -4.97 -5.55
CA THR A 174 -2.50 -3.83 -5.42
C THR A 174 -2.87 -3.27 -6.80
N ALA A 175 -1.91 -3.18 -7.72
CA ALA A 175 -2.18 -2.72 -9.09
C ALA A 175 -3.19 -3.63 -9.79
N GLN A 176 -2.96 -4.95 -9.75
CA GLN A 176 -3.86 -5.96 -10.31
C GLN A 176 -5.29 -5.84 -9.78
N LYS A 177 -5.42 -5.70 -8.46
CA LYS A 177 -6.73 -5.64 -7.79
C LYS A 177 -7.44 -4.33 -8.08
N LEU A 178 -6.71 -3.22 -8.17
CA LEU A 178 -7.27 -1.93 -8.55
C LEU A 178 -7.82 -1.96 -9.99
N GLU A 179 -7.06 -2.51 -10.93
CA GLU A 179 -7.48 -2.67 -12.32
C GLU A 179 -8.70 -3.59 -12.46
N ALA A 180 -8.75 -4.66 -11.68
CA ALA A 180 -9.93 -5.54 -11.62
C ALA A 180 -11.16 -4.82 -11.04
N LEU A 181 -10.99 -4.02 -9.98
CA LEU A 181 -12.08 -3.25 -9.37
C LEU A 181 -12.57 -2.12 -10.27
N ARG A 182 -11.68 -1.47 -11.01
CA ARG A 182 -12.00 -0.31 -11.85
C ARG A 182 -11.25 -0.40 -13.19
N PRO A 183 -11.78 -1.19 -14.16
CA PRO A 183 -11.14 -1.38 -15.46
C PRO A 183 -10.93 -0.10 -16.29
N GLU A 184 -11.74 0.94 -16.01
CA GLU A 184 -11.65 2.25 -16.67
C GLU A 184 -10.54 3.15 -16.11
N LEU A 185 -9.97 2.82 -14.93
CA LEU A 185 -8.85 3.58 -14.39
C LEU A 185 -7.59 3.30 -15.19
N LYS A 186 -6.93 4.37 -15.62
CA LYS A 186 -5.60 4.30 -16.23
C LYS A 186 -4.55 4.19 -15.13
N VAL A 187 -4.03 2.98 -14.94
CA VAL A 187 -2.99 2.68 -13.95
C VAL A 187 -1.63 2.66 -14.64
N ALA A 188 -0.62 3.22 -13.98
CA ALA A 188 0.77 3.13 -14.39
C ALA A 188 1.66 2.84 -13.19
N VAL A 189 2.63 1.94 -13.36
CA VAL A 189 3.60 1.54 -12.33
C VAL A 189 4.94 2.22 -12.58
N ILE A 190 5.49 2.86 -11.55
CA ILE A 190 6.79 3.54 -11.61
C ILE A 190 7.76 2.80 -10.70
N THR A 191 8.81 2.20 -11.28
CA THR A 191 9.86 1.51 -10.52
C THR A 191 11.05 2.44 -10.30
N PRO A 192 11.40 2.81 -9.06
CA PRO A 192 12.65 3.51 -8.78
C PRO A 192 13.82 2.50 -8.80
N LEU A 193 14.88 2.81 -9.55
CA LEU A 193 16.10 1.98 -9.60
C LEU A 193 17.35 2.83 -9.35
N GLU A 194 18.29 2.31 -8.55
CA GLU A 194 19.60 2.95 -8.40
C GLU A 194 20.39 2.84 -9.71
N ARG A 195 21.17 3.86 -10.11
CA ARG A 195 21.94 3.79 -11.37
C ARG A 195 22.95 2.64 -11.42
N LYS A 196 23.39 2.11 -10.29
CA LYS A 196 24.23 0.90 -10.23
C LYS A 196 23.49 -0.38 -10.63
N GLN A 197 22.16 -0.37 -10.60
CA GLN A 197 21.27 -1.45 -11.05
C GLN A 197 20.96 -1.35 -12.55
N LYS A 198 21.72 -0.56 -13.30
CA LYS A 198 21.58 -0.42 -14.76
C LYS A 198 21.76 -1.78 -15.42
N GLY A 199 20.69 -2.31 -16.02
CA GLY A 199 20.64 -3.64 -16.62
C GLY A 199 19.60 -4.57 -15.98
N GLU A 200 19.10 -4.25 -14.78
CA GLU A 200 17.92 -4.90 -14.24
C GLU A 200 16.70 -4.61 -15.13
N LYS A 201 15.94 -5.65 -15.46
CA LYS A 201 14.70 -5.50 -16.22
C LYS A 201 13.67 -4.82 -15.32
N PRO A 202 13.19 -3.61 -15.67
CA PRO A 202 12.18 -2.95 -14.87
C PRO A 202 10.88 -3.74 -14.86
N ALA A 203 10.18 -3.67 -13.74
CA ALA A 203 8.87 -4.30 -13.58
C ALA A 203 7.70 -3.32 -13.71
N GLY A 204 7.94 -2.01 -13.79
CA GLY A 204 6.92 -0.99 -14.06
C GLY A 204 6.95 -0.47 -15.49
N ASP A 205 5.93 0.30 -15.87
CA ASP A 205 5.83 0.99 -17.16
C ASP A 205 6.90 2.09 -17.33
N PHE A 206 7.28 2.70 -16.20
CA PHE A 206 8.27 3.77 -16.16
C PHE A 206 9.34 3.48 -15.11
N VAL A 207 10.54 4.01 -15.35
CA VAL A 207 11.67 3.91 -14.42
C VAL A 207 12.14 5.29 -14.01
N VAL A 208 12.35 5.48 -12.71
CA VAL A 208 13.05 6.64 -12.18
C VAL A 208 14.42 6.21 -11.70
N TRP A 209 15.46 6.63 -12.43
CA TRP A 209 16.85 6.36 -12.07
C TRP A 209 17.35 7.38 -11.05
N PHE A 210 17.91 6.91 -9.95
CA PHE A 210 18.48 7.76 -8.91
C PHE A 210 19.87 7.31 -8.47
N ASP A 211 20.64 8.23 -7.91
CA ASP A 211 21.91 7.95 -7.26
C ASP A 211 21.71 8.04 -5.75
N ARG A 212 22.10 7.00 -5.02
CA ARG A 212 22.15 7.06 -3.56
C ARG A 212 23.38 7.88 -3.17
N LYS A 213 23.18 8.95 -2.39
CA LYS A 213 24.27 9.72 -1.81
C LYS A 213 24.95 8.94 -0.70
#